data_AF-A0A7C4I746-F1
#
_entry.id   AF-A0A7C4I746-F1
#
_cell.length_a   1.000
_cell.length_b   1.000
_cell.length_c   1.000
_cell.angle_alpha   90.00
_cell.angle_beta   90.00
_cell.angle_gamma   90.00
#
_symmetry.space_group_name_H-M   'P 1'
#
loop_
_entity.id
_entity.type
_entity.pdbx_description
1 polymer ?
#
loop_
_entity_poly.entity_id
_entity_poly.type
_entity_poly.pdbx_seq_one_letter_code
_entity_poly.pdbx_strand_id
1 'polypeptide(L)' 'MNKTPQSAIRDPQSEVLEAVELQTTPHPAATVIWLHGLGADGYDFVPVVRELESLGAPPARYV' A
#
# COMPACT_ATOMS: atom_id res chain seq x y z
N MET A 1 -24.16 -30.72 -22.05
CA MET A 1 -23.67 -30.45 -20.69
C MET A 1 -23.07 -29.05 -20.60
N ASN A 2 -23.88 -28.12 -20.10
CA ASN A 2 -23.52 -27.02 -19.19
C ASN A 2 -22.06 -26.93 -18.70
N LYS A 3 -21.38 -25.84 -19.09
CA LYS A 3 -20.72 -24.92 -18.16
C LYS A 3 -20.89 -23.49 -18.67
N THR A 4 -21.93 -22.81 -18.19
CA THR A 4 -21.97 -21.34 -18.19
C THR A 4 -20.68 -20.88 -17.49
N PRO A 5 -19.86 -19.99 -18.06
CA PRO A 5 -18.80 -19.37 -17.28
C PRO A 5 -19.50 -18.59 -16.17
N GLN A 6 -19.34 -19.06 -14.94
CA GLN A 6 -19.70 -18.33 -13.73
C GLN A 6 -19.09 -16.94 -13.90
N SER A 7 -19.92 -15.92 -14.14
CA SER A 7 -19.49 -14.53 -14.02
C SER A 7 -18.90 -14.42 -12.62
N ALA A 8 -17.58 -14.29 -12.54
CA ALA A 8 -16.87 -14.17 -11.29
C ALA A 8 -17.49 -12.98 -10.53
N ILE A 9 -18.20 -13.30 -9.46
CA ILE A 9 -18.65 -12.31 -8.49
C ILE A 9 -17.34 -11.75 -7.94
N ARG A 10 -16.97 -10.53 -8.33
CA ARG A 10 -15.83 -9.83 -7.72
C ARG A 10 -16.21 -9.59 -6.27
N ASP A 11 -15.45 -10.14 -5.33
CA ASP A 11 -15.58 -9.73 -3.94
C ASP A 11 -15.26 -8.24 -3.88
N PRO A 12 -16.09 -7.36 -3.30
CA PRO A 12 -15.79 -5.93 -3.22
C PRO A 12 -14.53 -5.63 -2.40
N GLN A 13 -14.06 -6.58 -1.58
CA GLN A 13 -12.77 -6.54 -0.89
C GLN A 13 -11.59 -6.99 -1.78
N SER A 14 -11.86 -7.66 -2.91
CA SER A 14 -10.83 -8.06 -3.90
C SER A 14 -10.46 -6.95 -4.90
N GLU A 15 -11.00 -5.74 -4.72
CA GLU A 15 -10.66 -4.58 -5.57
C GLU A 15 -9.42 -3.81 -5.12
N VAL A 16 -8.96 -3.99 -3.87
CA VAL A 16 -7.79 -3.28 -3.32
C VAL A 16 -6.63 -4.27 -3.15
N LEU A 17 -5.45 -3.86 -3.63
CA LEU A 17 -4.23 -4.64 -3.45
C LEU A 17 -3.81 -4.63 -1.97
N GLU A 18 -3.30 -5.75 -1.48
CA GLU A 18 -2.63 -5.78 -0.18
C GLU A 18 -1.46 -4.80 -0.19
N ALA A 19 -1.37 -3.96 0.85
CA ALA A 19 -0.35 -2.93 0.98
C ALA A 19 0.04 -2.76 2.45
N VAL A 20 1.27 -2.31 2.69
CA VAL A 20 1.74 -1.92 4.02
C VAL A 20 1.44 -0.44 4.19
N GLU A 21 0.52 -0.10 5.10
CA GLU A 21 0.18 1.30 5.36
C GLU A 21 0.84 1.83 6.63
N LEU A 22 1.54 2.95 6.50
CA LEU A 22 2.13 3.68 7.62
C LEU A 22 1.70 5.13 7.58
N GLN A 23 1.28 5.66 8.72
CA GLN A 23 0.86 7.04 8.85
C GLN A 23 1.63 7.72 9.97
N THR A 24 2.31 8.82 9.65
CA THR A 24 3.16 9.53 10.61
C THR A 24 2.36 10.43 11.56
N THR A 25 1.17 10.91 11.15
CA THR A 25 0.26 11.71 11.97
C THR A 25 -1.21 11.45 11.59
N PRO A 26 -2.20 11.67 12.48
CA PRO A 26 -3.63 11.46 12.17
C PRO A 26 -4.18 12.23 10.95
N HIS A 27 -3.50 13.31 10.53
CA HIS A 27 -3.90 14.17 9.42
C HIS A 27 -2.69 14.41 8.50
N PRO A 28 -2.33 13.43 7.65
CA PRO A 28 -1.17 13.56 6.77
C PRO A 28 -1.39 14.66 5.73
N ALA A 29 -0.33 15.38 5.39
CA ALA A 29 -0.36 16.43 4.38
C ALA A 29 -0.16 15.89 2.95
N ALA A 30 0.38 14.68 2.83
CA ALA A 30 0.70 14.03 1.56
C ALA A 30 0.52 12.51 1.62
N THR A 31 0.54 11.88 0.45
CA THR A 31 0.59 10.42 0.29
C THR A 31 1.80 10.04 -0.57
N VAL A 32 2.54 9.03 -0.14
CA VAL A 32 3.62 8.40 -0.89
C VAL A 32 3.22 6.97 -1.19
N ILE A 33 3.26 6.58 -2.46
CA ILE A 33 2.97 5.21 -2.89
C ILE A 33 4.27 4.58 -3.37
N TRP A 34 4.68 3.49 -2.72
CA TRP A 34 5.89 2.75 -3.05
C TRP A 34 5.53 1.45 -3.76
N LEU A 35 6.11 1.24 -4.94
CA LEU A 35 5.97 -0.01 -5.69
C LEU A 35 7.30 -0.76 -5.59
N HIS A 36 7.28 -1.92 -4.96
CA HIS A 36 8.49 -2.74 -4.81
C HIS A 36 8.88 -3.42 -6.13
N GLY A 37 10.15 -3.81 -6.23
CA GLY A 37 10.69 -4.56 -7.36
C GLY A 37 10.37 -6.06 -7.31
N LEU A 38 10.74 -6.79 -8.36
CA LEU A 38 10.60 -8.25 -8.41
C LEU A 38 11.41 -8.93 -7.28
N GLY A 39 10.75 -9.80 -6.52
CA GLY A 39 11.38 -10.56 -5.43
C GLY A 39 11.54 -9.80 -4.10
N ALA A 40 11.09 -8.54 -4.04
CA ALA A 40 10.98 -7.75 -2.82
C ALA A 40 9.53 -7.77 -2.28
N ASP A 41 9.33 -7.22 -1.08
CA ASP A 41 8.00 -6.96 -0.52
C ASP A 41 7.90 -5.52 0.03
N GLY A 42 6.69 -5.10 0.43
CA GLY A 42 6.46 -3.74 0.93
C GLY A 42 7.13 -3.42 2.27
N TYR A 43 7.62 -4.41 3.02
CA TYR A 43 8.22 -4.20 4.32
C TYR A 43 9.65 -3.65 4.24
N ASP A 44 10.34 -3.83 3.11
CA ASP A 44 11.70 -3.31 2.88
C ASP A 44 11.79 -1.78 3.06
N PHE A 45 10.68 -1.06 2.87
CA PHE A 45 10.62 0.41 2.95
C PHE A 45 10.13 0.94 4.30
N VAL A 46 9.66 0.08 5.20
CA VAL A 46 9.20 0.48 6.56
C VAL A 46 10.29 1.21 7.35
N PRO A 47 11.57 0.78 7.37
CA PRO A 47 12.63 1.51 8.07
C PRO A 47 12.89 2.90 7.50
N VAL A 48 12.71 3.09 6.18
CA VAL A 48 12.98 4.35 5.47
C VAL A 48 12.03 5.46 5.91
N VAL A 49 10.79 5.14 6.27
CA VAL A 49 9.79 6.13 6.74
C VAL A 49 10.32 6.92 7.95
N ARG A 50 10.95 6.24 8.91
CA ARG A 50 11.52 6.88 10.10
C ARG A 50 12.72 7.77 9.77
N GLU A 51 13.52 7.38 8.79
CA GLU A 51 14.64 8.18 8.32
C GLU A 51 14.17 9.46 7.61
N LEU A 52 13.13 9.36 6.79
CA LEU A 52 12.50 10.53 6.14
C LEU A 52 11.95 11.53 7.17
N GLU A 53 11.26 11.04 8.22
CA GLU A 53 10.81 11.90 9.32
C GLU A 53 11.98 12.59 10.02
N SER A 54 13.07 11.86 10.29
CA SER A 54 14.28 12.40 10.91
C SER A 54 14.95 13.48 10.06
N LEU A 55 14.85 13.36 8.73
CA LEU A 55 15.35 14.35 7.77
C LEU A 55 14.38 15.53 7.55
N GLY A 56 13.25 15.56 8.26
CA GLY A 56 12.27 16.65 8.20
C GLY A 56 11.30 16.57 7.03
N ALA A 57 11.07 15.37 6.47
CA ALA A 57 10.02 15.17 5.48
C ALA A 57 8.64 15.55 6.06
N PRO A 58 7.73 16.11 5.23
CA PRO A 58 6.38 16.43 5.68
C PRO A 58 5.62 15.19 6.17
N PRO A 59 4.67 15.34 7.11
CA PRO A 59 3.79 14.25 7.54
C PRO A 59 3.04 13.63 6.35
N ALA A 60 3.10 12.31 6.22
CA ALA A 60 2.53 11.60 5.08
C ALA A 60 1.94 10.25 5.48
N ARG A 61 1.04 9.75 4.62
CA ARG A 61 0.63 8.35 4.57
C ARG A 61 1.48 7.63 3.52
N TYR A 62 2.16 6.58 3.92
CA TYR A 62 2.95 5.70 3.06
C TYR A 62 2.13 4.45 2.79
N VAL A 63 2.11 4.04 1.52
CA VAL A 63 1.40 2.85 1.00
C VAL A 63 2.37 2.05 0.13
#